data_AF-A0A1J4S592-F1
#
_entry.id   AF-A0A1J4S592-F1
#
_cell.length_a   1.000
_cell.length_b   1.000
_cell.length_c   1.000
_cell.angle_alpha   90.00
_cell.angle_beta   90.00
_cell.angle_gamma   90.00
#
_symmetry.space_group_name_H-M   'P 1'
#
loop_
_entity.id
_entity.type
_entity.pdbx_description
1 polymer ?
#
loop_
_entity_poly.entity_id
_entity_poly.type
_entity_poly.pdbx_seq_one_letter_code
_entity_poly.pdbx_strand_id
1 'polypeptide(L)'
;MKLMFLTPHAVAGIVIAAKIQNPFLAIILAFFSHFVLDAIPHWTTSITNLLRDKKAFVVLLIDSFLSLGLGLFFAFREGFLTSKFWLILICAGMAILPDAMRIPFYFFHCRSRFFQGWENIHISIDQDVRRNTLFFGKKTFGILTQMLAILLLFWLLLS
;
A
#
# COMPACT_ATOMS: atom_id res chain seq x y z
N MET A 1 0.78 -8.86 12.71
CA MET A 1 0.57 -7.95 11.56
C MET A 1 1.20 -6.63 11.90
N LYS A 2 2.17 -6.19 11.09
CA LYS A 2 2.53 -4.79 11.02
C LYS A 2 1.78 -4.20 9.81
N LEU A 3 1.22 -3.02 9.99
CA LEU A 3 0.41 -2.28 9.02
C LEU A 3 1.16 -1.01 8.65
N MET A 4 1.26 -0.76 7.35
CA MET A 4 1.89 0.42 6.78
C MET A 4 0.84 1.37 6.18
N PHE A 5 1.26 2.55 5.74
CA PHE A 5 0.33 3.47 5.08
C PHE A 5 -0.11 2.95 3.71
N LEU A 6 -1.41 2.94 3.47
CA LEU A 6 -2.07 2.57 2.23
C LEU A 6 -1.88 3.62 1.15
N THR A 7 -1.77 4.90 1.52
CA THR A 7 -1.67 6.01 0.55
C THR A 7 -0.53 5.84 -0.47
N PRO A 8 0.75 5.63 -0.09
CA PRO A 8 1.82 5.47 -1.07
C PRO A 8 1.59 4.30 -2.03
N HIS A 9 1.04 3.18 -1.54
CA HIS A 9 0.72 2.01 -2.35
C HIS A 9 -0.39 2.32 -3.36
N ALA A 10 -1.48 2.94 -2.90
CA ALA A 10 -2.59 3.35 -3.75
C ALA A 10 -2.11 4.30 -4.86
N VAL A 11 -1.33 5.33 -4.49
CA VAL A 11 -0.80 6.31 -5.44
C VAL A 11 0.14 5.65 -6.44
N ALA A 12 0.96 4.66 -6.04
CA ALA A 12 1.76 3.89 -6.99
C ALA A 12 0.89 3.16 -8.03
N GLY A 13 -0.20 2.51 -7.60
CA GLY A 13 -1.19 1.92 -8.50
C GLY A 13 -1.83 2.94 -9.44
N ILE A 14 -2.18 4.13 -8.94
CA ILE A 14 -2.74 5.23 -9.75
C ILE A 14 -1.73 5.70 -10.81
N VAL A 15 -0.46 5.91 -10.42
CA VAL A 15 0.63 6.30 -11.34
C VAL A 15 0.80 5.26 -12.44
N ILE A 16 0.81 3.98 -12.09
CA ILE A 16 0.94 2.89 -13.06
C ILE A 16 -0.23 2.89 -14.04
N ALA A 17 -1.47 3.04 -13.57
CA ALA A 17 -2.64 3.15 -14.44
C ALA A 17 -2.58 4.39 -15.36
N ALA A 18 -2.03 5.51 -14.88
CA ALA A 18 -1.89 6.73 -15.66
C ALA A 18 -0.82 6.63 -16.76
N LYS A 19 0.26 5.88 -16.51
CA LYS A 19 1.43 5.79 -17.40
C LYS A 19 1.44 4.58 -18.31
N ILE A 20 0.82 3.48 -17.90
CA ILE A 20 0.83 2.21 -18.65
C ILE A 20 -0.48 2.04 -19.41
N GLN A 21 -0.39 2.10 -20.75
CA GLN A 21 -1.56 2.02 -21.63
C GLN A 21 -2.19 0.62 -21.65
N ASN A 22 -1.38 -0.44 -21.52
CA ASN A 22 -1.87 -1.81 -21.53
C ASN A 22 -2.51 -2.14 -20.17
N PRO A 23 -3.83 -2.39 -20.09
CA PRO A 23 -4.52 -2.60 -18.82
C PRO A 23 -4.01 -3.81 -18.03
N PHE A 24 -3.73 -4.92 -18.72
CA PHE A 24 -3.26 -6.14 -18.07
C PHE A 24 -1.89 -5.94 -17.44
N LEU A 25 -0.97 -5.31 -18.17
CA LEU A 25 0.36 -4.99 -17.65
C LEU A 25 0.27 -4.01 -16.48
N ALA A 26 -0.59 -2.98 -16.58
CA ALA A 26 -0.79 -2.00 -15.52
C ALA A 26 -1.26 -2.66 -14.21
N ILE A 27 -2.25 -3.56 -14.30
CA ILE A 27 -2.80 -4.29 -13.15
C ILE A 27 -1.72 -5.15 -12.47
N ILE A 28 -0.94 -5.89 -13.25
CA ILE A 28 0.14 -6.74 -12.74
C ILE A 28 1.22 -5.89 -12.07
N LEU A 29 1.66 -4.82 -12.72
CA LEU A 29 2.66 -3.92 -12.17
C LEU A 29 2.16 -3.22 -10.89
N ALA A 30 0.88 -2.85 -10.85
CA ALA A 30 0.28 -2.23 -9.66
C ALA A 30 0.30 -3.19 -8.47
N PHE A 31 -0.04 -4.45 -8.67
CA PHE A 31 0.08 -5.47 -7.62
C PHE A 31 1.52 -5.63 -7.12
N PHE A 32 2.49 -5.75 -8.03
CA PHE A 32 3.89 -5.93 -7.65
C PHE A 32 4.54 -4.67 -7.07
N SER A 33 4.00 -3.48 -7.38
CA SER A 33 4.48 -2.21 -6.80
C SER A 33 4.39 -2.19 -5.27
N HIS A 34 3.45 -2.94 -4.70
CA HIS A 34 3.34 -3.14 -3.26
C HIS A 34 4.65 -3.64 -2.65
N PHE A 35 5.12 -4.78 -3.15
CA PHE A 35 6.35 -5.43 -2.68
C PHE A 35 7.61 -4.59 -2.89
N VAL A 36 7.62 -3.77 -3.94
CA VAL A 36 8.73 -2.83 -4.20
C VAL A 36 8.76 -1.74 -3.13
N LEU A 37 7.61 -1.20 -2.73
CA LEU A 37 7.50 -0.19 -1.67
C LEU A 37 7.78 -0.79 -0.28
N ASP A 38 7.29 -2.00 0.00
CA ASP A 38 7.60 -2.76 1.23
C ASP A 38 9.09 -3.06 1.39
N ALA A 39 9.80 -3.18 0.27
CA ALA A 39 11.23 -3.40 0.24
C ALA A 39 12.06 -2.13 0.54
N ILE A 40 11.43 -0.95 0.59
CA ILE A 40 12.08 0.30 1.00
C ILE A 40 11.80 0.49 2.50
N PRO A 41 12.74 1.00 3.31
CA PRO A 41 12.45 1.35 4.70
C PRO A 41 11.21 2.25 4.76
N HIS A 42 10.25 1.95 5.63
CA HIS A 42 9.03 2.73 5.73
C HIS A 42 8.59 2.86 7.20
N TRP A 43 7.43 3.45 7.45
CA TRP A 43 6.85 3.40 8.78
C TRP A 43 5.76 2.33 8.84
N THR A 44 5.79 1.54 9.92
CA THR A 44 4.80 0.50 10.15
C THR A 44 4.40 0.42 11.63
N THR A 45 3.16 0.01 11.91
CA THR A 45 2.62 -0.16 13.26
C THR A 45 2.02 -1.54 13.46
N SER A 46 2.19 -2.13 14.63
CA SER A 46 1.59 -3.44 14.92
C SER A 46 0.08 -3.32 15.15
N ILE A 47 -0.67 -4.36 14.79
CA ILE A 47 -2.11 -4.44 15.08
C ILE A 47 -2.42 -4.34 16.58
N THR A 48 -1.55 -4.88 17.43
CA THR A 48 -1.66 -4.77 18.89
C THR A 48 -1.52 -3.32 19.35
N ASN A 49 -0.64 -2.55 18.71
CA ASN A 49 -0.51 -1.12 18.98
C ASN A 49 -1.73 -0.35 18.46
N LEU A 50 -2.26 -0.69 17.28
CA LEU A 50 -3.48 -0.07 16.74
C LEU A 50 -4.68 -0.25 17.66
N LEU A 51 -4.87 -1.44 18.24
CA LEU A 51 -5.97 -1.71 19.16
C LEU A 51 -5.82 -1.01 20.51
N ARG A 52 -4.59 -0.68 20.92
CA ARG A 52 -4.29 -0.02 22.21
C ARG A 52 -4.17 1.51 22.09
N ASP A 53 -3.68 2.01 20.97
CA ASP A 53 -3.40 3.42 20.73
C ASP A 53 -4.43 4.01 19.75
N LYS A 54 -5.36 4.79 20.31
CA LYS A 54 -6.39 5.51 19.55
C LYS A 54 -5.78 6.43 18.49
N LYS A 55 -4.59 7.02 18.74
CA LYS A 55 -3.95 7.90 17.75
C LYS A 55 -3.50 7.11 16.54
N ALA A 56 -2.85 5.96 16.75
CA ALA A 56 -2.45 5.07 15.67
C ALA A 56 -3.65 4.61 14.83
N PHE A 57 -4.78 4.28 15.48
CA PHE A 57 -6.01 3.89 14.79
C PHE A 57 -6.59 5.03 13.95
N VAL A 58 -6.67 6.25 14.49
CA VAL A 58 -7.15 7.44 13.75
C VAL A 58 -6.25 7.74 12.56
N VAL A 59 -4.92 7.63 12.72
CA VAL A 59 -3.98 7.82 11.61
C VAL A 59 -4.22 6.80 10.49
N LEU A 60 -4.44 5.52 10.83
CA LEU A 60 -4.75 4.48 9.84
C LEU A 60 -6.08 4.76 9.11
N LEU A 61 -7.10 5.21 9.84
CA LEU A 61 -8.37 5.59 9.23
C LEU A 61 -8.20 6.76 8.26
N ILE A 62 -7.52 7.83 8.68
CA ILE A 62 -7.24 9.00 7.82
C ILE A 62 -6.50 8.56 6.56
N ASP A 63 -5.47 7.73 6.70
CA ASP A 63 -4.70 7.21 5.58
C ASP A 63 -5.53 6.32 4.64
N SER A 64 -6.43 5.51 5.17
CA SER A 64 -7.36 4.70 4.37
C SER A 64 -8.33 5.57 3.57
N PHE A 65 -8.91 6.60 4.20
CA PHE A 65 -9.79 7.56 3.53
C PHE A 65 -9.04 8.41 2.51
N LEU A 66 -7.81 8.81 2.80
CA LEU A 66 -6.96 9.56 1.87
C LEU A 66 -6.62 8.73 0.65
N SER A 67 -6.22 7.47 0.84
CA SER A 67 -5.98 6.50 -0.21
C SER A 67 -7.20 6.33 -1.14
N LEU A 68 -8.37 6.06 -0.56
CA LEU A 68 -9.62 5.92 -1.32
C LEU A 68 -10.00 7.24 -2.02
N GLY A 69 -9.90 8.36 -1.33
CA GLY A 69 -10.22 9.69 -1.84
C GLY A 69 -9.34 10.07 -3.03
N LEU A 70 -8.03 9.81 -2.96
CA LEU A 70 -7.11 10.04 -4.08
C LEU A 70 -7.41 9.12 -5.26
N GLY A 71 -7.67 7.84 -5.02
CA GLY A 71 -8.07 6.89 -6.07
C GLY A 71 -9.31 7.36 -6.82
N LEU A 72 -10.36 7.74 -6.08
CA LEU A 72 -11.59 8.29 -6.67
C LEU A 72 -11.33 9.62 -7.39
N PHE A 73 -10.61 10.55 -6.76
CA PHE A 73 -10.31 11.84 -7.35
C PHE A 73 -9.62 11.71 -8.71
N PHE A 74 -8.55 10.92 -8.81
CA PHE A 74 -7.83 10.71 -10.07
C PHE A 74 -8.65 9.91 -11.08
N ALA A 75 -9.44 8.93 -10.64
CA ALA A 75 -10.36 8.21 -11.54
C ALA A 75 -11.38 9.16 -12.17
N PHE A 76 -12.02 10.04 -11.38
CA PHE A 76 -12.99 11.01 -11.87
C PHE A 76 -12.39 12.03 -12.84
N ARG A 77 -11.09 12.37 -12.72
CA ARG A 77 -10.41 13.26 -13.68
C ARG A 77 -10.32 12.68 -15.09
N GLU A 78 -10.28 11.35 -15.23
CA GLU A 78 -10.30 10.69 -16.55
C GLU A 78 -11.72 10.54 -17.13
N GLY A 79 -12.75 10.98 -16.41
CA GLY A 79 -14.16 10.90 -16.82
C GLY A 79 -14.87 9.67 -16.26
N PHE A 80 -16.08 9.87 -15.73
CA PHE A 80 -16.88 8.82 -15.07
C PHE A 80 -17.21 7.67 -16.03
N LEU A 81 -17.08 6.43 -15.54
CA LEU A 81 -17.36 5.18 -16.27
C LEU A 81 -16.53 4.92 -17.53
N THR A 82 -15.44 5.66 -17.75
CA THR A 82 -14.49 5.35 -18.82
C THR A 82 -13.65 4.10 -18.47
N SER A 83 -13.03 3.48 -19.47
CA SER A 83 -12.10 2.36 -19.23
C SER A 83 -10.94 2.77 -18.31
N LYS A 84 -10.46 4.01 -18.45
CA LYS A 84 -9.39 4.55 -17.60
C LYS A 84 -9.84 4.81 -16.16
N PHE A 85 -11.07 5.30 -15.96
CA PHE A 85 -11.66 5.44 -14.62
C PHE A 85 -11.57 4.12 -13.85
N TRP A 86 -12.02 3.03 -14.48
CA TRP A 86 -11.96 1.70 -13.86
C TRP A 86 -10.54 1.20 -13.69
N LEU A 87 -9.66 1.43 -14.67
CA LEU A 87 -8.26 1.01 -14.60
C LEU A 87 -7.54 1.64 -13.41
N ILE A 88 -7.77 2.92 -13.13
CA ILE A 88 -7.19 3.62 -11.97
C ILE A 88 -7.66 2.97 -10.67
N LEU A 89 -8.97 2.74 -10.51
CA LEU A 89 -9.52 2.14 -9.29
C LEU A 89 -9.02 0.70 -9.09
N ILE A 90 -8.95 -0.08 -10.16
CA ILE A 90 -8.44 -1.46 -10.11
C ILE A 90 -6.96 -1.44 -9.73
N CYS A 91 -6.12 -0.62 -10.38
CA CYS A 91 -4.70 -0.59 -10.06
C CYS A 91 -4.42 -0.07 -8.64
N ALA A 92 -5.13 0.97 -8.20
CA ALA A 92 -5.05 1.46 -6.82
C ALA A 92 -5.43 0.36 -5.81
N GLY A 93 -6.52 -0.38 -6.08
CA GLY A 93 -6.95 -1.52 -5.26
C GLY A 93 -5.95 -2.66 -5.26
N MET A 94 -5.39 -3.01 -6.43
CA MET A 94 -4.42 -4.09 -6.58
C MET A 94 -3.10 -3.80 -5.87
N ALA A 95 -2.69 -2.53 -5.78
CA ALA A 95 -1.50 -2.14 -5.02
C ALA A 95 -1.68 -2.24 -3.49
N ILE A 96 -2.92 -2.24 -2.99
CA ILE A 96 -3.23 -2.39 -1.56
C ILE A 96 -3.67 -3.84 -1.22
N LEU A 97 -4.12 -4.58 -2.23
CA LEU A 97 -4.64 -5.94 -2.09
C LEU A 97 -3.74 -6.87 -1.24
N PRO A 98 -2.40 -6.84 -1.37
CA PRO A 98 -1.54 -7.68 -0.54
C PRO A 98 -1.74 -7.53 0.97
N ASP A 99 -1.95 -6.30 1.46
CA ASP A 99 -2.26 -6.03 2.86
C ASP A 99 -3.68 -6.48 3.22
N ALA A 100 -4.65 -6.24 2.33
CA ALA A 100 -6.02 -6.69 2.54
C ALA A 100 -6.13 -8.22 2.67
N MET A 101 -5.33 -8.97 1.92
CA MET A 101 -5.26 -10.44 1.99
C MET A 101 -4.75 -10.97 3.34
N ARG A 102 -4.12 -10.12 4.17
CA ARG A 102 -3.67 -10.48 5.52
C ARG A 102 -4.79 -10.34 6.55
N ILE A 103 -5.82 -9.53 6.28
CA ILE A 103 -6.94 -9.28 7.21
C ILE A 103 -7.59 -10.58 7.68
N PRO A 104 -7.93 -11.57 6.81
CA PRO A 104 -8.57 -12.80 7.27
C PRO A 104 -7.71 -13.66 8.20
N PHE A 105 -6.39 -13.63 8.02
CA PHE A 105 -5.46 -14.36 8.88
C PHE A 105 -5.42 -13.77 10.30
N TYR A 106 -5.50 -12.45 10.43
CA TYR A 106 -5.35 -11.75 11.71
C TYR A 106 -6.67 -11.42 12.42
N PHE A 107 -7.74 -11.09 11.71
CA PHE A 107 -9.04 -10.76 12.32
C PHE A 107 -9.97 -11.98 12.40
N PHE A 108 -10.08 -12.75 11.32
CA PHE A 108 -10.97 -13.92 11.26
C PHE A 108 -10.30 -15.23 11.71
N HIS A 109 -9.05 -15.16 12.17
CA HIS A 109 -8.27 -16.32 12.64
C HIS A 109 -8.22 -17.48 11.62
N CYS A 110 -8.35 -17.18 10.32
CA CYS A 110 -8.32 -18.19 9.26
C CYS A 110 -6.88 -18.68 9.04
N ARG A 111 -6.53 -19.82 9.63
CA ARG A 111 -5.20 -20.44 9.53
C ARG A 111 -5.08 -21.45 8.39
N SER A 112 -5.74 -21.24 7.26
CA SER A 112 -5.57 -22.17 6.12
C SER A 112 -4.12 -22.15 5.61
N ARG A 113 -3.68 -23.22 4.93
CA ARG A 113 -2.33 -23.30 4.34
C ARG A 113 -2.07 -22.15 3.35
N PHE A 114 -3.10 -21.71 2.64
CA PHE A 114 -3.03 -20.57 1.73
C PHE A 114 -2.69 -19.27 2.46
N PHE A 115 -3.45 -18.89 3.49
CA PHE A 115 -3.21 -17.64 4.23
C PHE A 115 -1.88 -17.65 4.99
N GLN A 116 -1.47 -18.81 5.51
CA GLN A 116 -0.14 -18.97 6.10
C GLN A 116 0.99 -18.78 5.09
N GLY A 117 0.87 -19.42 3.91
CA GLY A 117 1.85 -19.26 2.83
C GLY A 117 1.94 -17.82 2.35
N TRP A 118 0.80 -17.16 2.17
CA TRP A 118 0.72 -15.74 1.80
C TRP A 118 1.42 -14.84 2.81
N GLU A 119 1.10 -15.00 4.10
CA GLU A 119 1.72 -14.21 5.18
C GLU A 119 3.24 -14.41 5.23
N ASN A 120 3.71 -15.65 5.04
CA ASN A 120 5.14 -15.93 5.01
C ASN A 120 5.85 -15.23 3.85
N ILE A 121 5.24 -15.21 2.66
CA ILE A 121 5.80 -14.48 1.50
C ILE A 121 5.84 -12.99 1.80
N HIS A 122 4.74 -12.42 2.29
CA HIS A 122 4.64 -10.99 2.61
C HIS A 122 5.70 -10.56 3.64
N ILE A 123 5.79 -11.28 4.76
CA ILE A 123 6.82 -11.06 5.79
C ILE A 123 8.24 -11.23 5.23
N SER A 124 8.44 -12.17 4.31
CA SER A 124 9.73 -12.37 3.65
C SER A 124 10.11 -11.26 2.68
N ILE A 125 9.27 -10.26 2.44
CA ILE A 125 9.58 -9.12 1.58
C ILE A 125 9.64 -7.82 2.39
N ASP A 126 8.76 -7.67 3.38
CA ASP A 126 8.72 -6.53 4.28
C ASP A 126 10.08 -6.32 5.00
N GLN A 127 10.74 -5.20 4.72
CA GLN A 127 12.03 -4.86 5.33
C GLN A 127 11.91 -4.52 6.82
N ASP A 128 10.84 -3.85 7.22
CA ASP A 128 10.62 -3.40 8.60
C ASP A 128 10.26 -4.55 9.53
N VAL A 129 9.64 -5.62 9.00
CA VAL A 129 9.46 -6.87 9.74
C VAL A 129 10.80 -7.61 9.90
N ARG A 130 11.67 -7.59 8.88
CA ARG A 130 12.93 -8.35 8.88
C ARG A 130 14.09 -7.72 9.64
N ARG A 131 14.25 -6.40 9.60
CA ARG A 131 15.45 -5.72 10.12
C ARG A 131 15.12 -4.72 11.21
N ASN A 132 14.73 -5.22 12.38
CA ASN A 132 14.56 -4.41 13.60
C ASN A 132 15.91 -3.90 14.20
N THR A 133 17.03 -4.00 13.46
CA THR A 133 18.41 -3.91 14.01
C THR A 133 19.42 -3.10 13.18
N LEU A 134 19.07 -2.54 12.02
CA LEU A 134 19.99 -1.70 11.24
C LEU A 134 19.73 -0.21 11.45
N PHE A 135 20.76 0.63 11.27
CA PHE A 135 20.71 2.11 11.36
C PHE A 135 19.53 2.72 10.57
N PHE A 136 19.11 2.03 9.51
CA PHE A 136 17.97 2.31 8.62
C PHE A 136 16.58 1.93 9.17
N GLY A 137 16.49 1.18 10.26
CA GLY A 137 15.24 0.78 10.93
C GLY A 137 14.75 1.78 11.98
N LYS A 138 15.37 2.97 12.07
CA LYS A 138 14.86 4.05 12.92
C LYS A 138 13.59 4.61 12.30
N LYS A 139 12.52 4.69 13.11
CA LYS A 139 11.21 5.26 12.78
C LYS A 139 11.28 6.55 11.96
N THR A 140 12.25 7.43 12.23
CA THR A 140 12.45 8.70 11.53
C THR A 140 12.93 8.53 10.09
N PHE A 141 13.79 7.55 9.81
CA PHE A 141 14.28 7.28 8.47
C PHE A 141 13.19 6.68 7.59
N GLY A 142 12.41 5.74 8.13
CA GLY A 142 11.26 5.16 7.44
C GLY A 142 10.18 6.18 7.07
N ILE A 143 9.93 7.18 7.92
CA ILE A 143 9.03 8.29 7.58
C ILE A 143 9.61 9.12 6.42
N LEU A 144 10.91 9.43 6.45
CA LEU A 144 11.56 10.23 5.42
C LEU A 144 11.50 9.56 4.04
N THR A 145 11.88 8.28 3.95
CA THR A 145 11.81 7.52 2.70
C THR A 145 10.39 7.42 2.16
N GLN A 146 9.41 7.27 3.04
CA GLN A 146 8.00 7.24 2.65
C GLN A 146 7.50 8.61 2.16
N MET A 147 7.92 9.71 2.78
CA MET A 147 7.63 11.05 2.28
C MET A 147 8.26 11.29 0.90
N LEU A 148 9.52 10.87 0.70
CA LEU A 148 10.19 10.97 -0.60
C LEU A 148 9.50 10.12 -1.67
N ALA A 149 9.07 8.89 -1.32
CA ALA A 149 8.31 8.03 -2.22
C ALA A 149 6.98 8.69 -2.63
N ILE A 150 6.25 9.26 -1.67
CA ILE A 150 5.00 9.99 -1.95
C ILE A 150 5.27 11.18 -2.88
N LEU A 151 6.27 12.01 -2.59
CA LEU A 151 6.63 13.16 -3.42
C LEU A 151 7.00 12.76 -4.85
N LEU A 152 7.80 11.69 -5.00
CA LEU A 152 8.18 11.14 -6.30
C LEU A 152 6.95 10.64 -7.07
N LEU A 153 6.07 9.89 -6.41
CA LEU A 153 4.85 9.37 -7.02
C LEU A 153 3.91 10.50 -7.46
N PHE A 154 3.72 11.54 -6.65
CA PHE A 154 2.94 12.71 -7.03
C PHE A 154 3.59 13.49 -8.18
N TRP A 155 4.91 13.63 -8.18
CA TRP A 155 5.63 14.24 -9.30
C TRP A 155 5.41 13.45 -10.59
N LEU A 156 5.58 12.12 -10.57
CA LEU A 156 5.33 11.25 -11.72
C LEU A 156 3.88 11.31 -12.21
N LEU A 157 2.93 11.47 -11.28
CA LEU A 157 1.51 11.56 -11.60
C LEU A 157 1.13 12.87 -12.30
N LEU A 158 1.84 13.96 -11.98
CA LEU A 158 1.57 15.31 -12.47
C LEU A 158 2.44 15.73 -13.66
N SER A 159 3.59 15.09 -13.87
CA SER A 159 4.42 15.20 -15.09
C SER A 159 3.77 14.50 -16.27
#